data_AF-A0A7C1LWJ3-F1
#
_entry.id   AF-A0A7C1LWJ3-F1
#
_cell.length_a   1.000
_cell.length_b   1.000
_cell.length_c   1.000
_cell.angle_alpha   90.00
_cell.angle_beta   90.00
_cell.angle_gamma   90.00
#
_symmetry.space_group_name_H-M   'P 1'
#
loop_
_entity.id
_entity.type
_entity.pdbx_description
1 polymer ?
#
loop_
_entity_poly.entity_id
_entity_poly.type
_entity_poly.pdbx_seq_one_letter_code
_entity_poly.pdbx_strand_id
1 'polypeptide(L)' 'MKKKVLIVGKNHEMNNISEKMFKRGGYETIVCCDEDEARKIRLSEGDAIECVFYPKKYKKKI' A
#
# COMPACT_ATOMS: atom_id res chain seq x y z
N MET A 1 -14.31 -8.76 -9.44
CA MET A 1 -13.22 -7.76 -9.49
C MET A 1 -12.18 -8.11 -8.44
N LYS A 2 -10.88 -8.00 -8.78
CA LYS A 2 -9.82 -8.06 -7.77
C LYS A 2 -9.80 -6.76 -6.99
N LYS A 3 -9.61 -6.84 -5.68
CA LYS A 3 -9.56 -5.67 -4.80
C LYS A 3 -8.12 -5.14 -4.74
N LYS A 4 -7.96 -3.81 -4.72
CA LYS A 4 -6.66 -3.12 -4.68
C LYS A 4 -6.32 -2.65 -3.27
N VAL A 5 -5.04 -2.67 -2.94
CA VAL A 5 -4.47 -2.08 -1.73
C VAL A 5 -3.51 -0.96 -2.13
N LEU A 6 -3.68 0.21 -1.53
CA LEU A 6 -2.78 1.34 -1.71
C LEU A 6 -1.74 1.37 -0.59
N ILE A 7 -0.48 1.13 -0.92
CA ILE A 7 0.65 1.12 0.02
C ILE A 7 1.33 2.49 -0.03
N VAL A 8 1.32 3.22 1.07
CA VAL A 8 1.85 4.59 1.14
C VAL A 8 3.10 4.62 2.00
N GLY A 9 4.26 4.82 1.38
CA GLY A 9 5.51 4.91 2.11
C GLY A 9 6.74 5.09 1.22
N LYS A 10 7.77 5.72 1.78
CA LYS A 10 9.06 5.96 1.09
C LYS A 10 10.08 4.84 1.27
N ASN A 11 9.77 3.83 2.09
CA ASN A 11 10.71 2.75 2.39
C ASN A 11 10.50 1.59 1.42
N HIS A 12 11.32 1.53 0.36
CA HIS A 12 11.25 0.50 -0.68
C HIS A 12 11.29 -0.94 -0.15
N GLU A 13 12.11 -1.21 0.87
CA GLU A 13 12.23 -2.54 1.48
C GLU A 13 10.90 -2.96 2.10
N MET A 14 10.30 -2.09 2.91
CA MET A 14 9.03 -2.35 3.57
C MET A 14 7.86 -2.41 2.57
N ASN A 15 7.88 -1.56 1.55
CA ASN A 15 6.88 -1.57 0.47
C ASN A 15 6.91 -2.91 -0.25
N ASN A 16 8.10 -3.41 -0.63
CA ASN A 16 8.26 -4.71 -1.29
C ASN A 16 7.76 -5.88 -0.43
N ILE A 17 8.04 -5.86 0.88
CA ILE A 17 7.53 -6.88 1.81
C ILE A 17 6.00 -6.85 1.84
N SER A 18 5.43 -5.64 1.96
CA SER A 18 3.99 -5.42 2.02
C SER A 18 3.30 -5.85 0.73
N GLU A 19 3.86 -5.50 -0.42
CA GLU A 19 3.36 -5.93 -1.73
C GLU A 19 3.30 -7.45 -1.85
N LYS A 20 4.38 -8.15 -1.47
CA LYS A 20 4.41 -9.62 -1.51
C LYS A 20 3.36 -10.23 -0.58
N MET A 21 3.15 -9.63 0.60
CA MET A 21 2.12 -10.07 1.54
C MET A 21 0.71 -9.95 0.94
N PHE A 22 0.37 -8.80 0.37
CA PHE A 22 -0.96 -8.56 -0.23
C PHE A 22 -1.18 -9.38 -1.50
N LYS A 23 -0.19 -9.47 -2.39
CA LYS A 23 -0.27 -10.31 -3.60
C LYS A 23 -0.52 -11.78 -3.25
N ARG A 24 0.10 -12.31 -2.18
CA ARG A 24 -0.17 -13.67 -1.67
C ARG A 24 -1.60 -13.83 -1.14
N GLY A 25 -2.21 -12.76 -0.65
CA GLY A 25 -3.62 -12.72 -0.25
C GLY A 25 -4.61 -12.52 -1.41
N GLY A 26 -4.15 -12.46 -2.66
CA GLY A 26 -5.01 -12.27 -3.84
C GLY A 26 -5.33 -10.82 -4.19
N TYR A 27 -4.63 -9.86 -3.56
CA TYR A 27 -4.81 -8.44 -3.80
C TYR A 27 -3.93 -7.92 -4.93
N GLU A 28 -4.43 -6.92 -5.63
CA GLU A 28 -3.61 -6.01 -6.42
C GLU A 28 -3.05 -4.91 -5.51
N THR A 29 -1.87 -4.39 -5.85
CA THR A 29 -1.18 -3.40 -5.00
C THR A 29 -0.73 -2.22 -5.83
N ILE A 30 -0.98 -1.01 -5.33
CA ILE A 30 -0.45 0.24 -5.86
C ILE A 30 0.45 0.83 -4.77
N VAL A 31 1.66 1.24 -5.12
CA VAL A 31 2.62 1.84 -4.18
C VAL A 31 2.78 3.31 -4.52
N CYS A 32 2.70 4.19 -3.52
CA CYS A 32 2.97 5.61 -3.67
C CYS A 32 3.85 6.14 -2.54
N CYS A 33 4.50 7.27 -2.77
CA CYS A 33 5.52 7.80 -1.86
C CYS A 33 4.94 8.64 -0.72
N ASP A 34 3.76 9.24 -0.92
CA ASP A 34 3.14 10.18 0.00
C ASP A 34 1.60 10.21 -0.12
N GLU A 35 0.99 11.00 0.77
CA GLU A 35 -0.46 11.18 0.88
C GLU A 35 -1.08 11.93 -0.30
N ASP A 36 -0.34 12.84 -0.95
CA ASP A 36 -0.85 13.61 -2.08
C ASP A 36 -1.01 12.72 -3.31
N GLU A 37 -0.03 11.86 -3.56
CA GLU A 37 -0.12 10.82 -4.58
C GLU A 37 -1.21 9.80 -4.24
N ALA A 38 -1.31 9.39 -2.96
CA ALA A 38 -2.35 8.48 -2.50
C ALA A 38 -3.76 9.03 -2.73
N ARG A 39 -3.95 10.34 -2.50
CA ARG A 39 -5.21 11.04 -2.72
C ARG A 39 -5.61 11.06 -4.19
N LYS A 40 -4.66 11.31 -5.10
CA LYS A 40 -4.90 11.27 -6.55
C LYS A 40 -5.32 9.88 -7.02
N ILE A 41 -4.65 8.83 -6.52
CA ILE A 41 -4.98 7.44 -6.85
C ILE A 41 -6.38 7.10 -6.35
N ARG A 42 -6.71 7.46 -5.09
CA ARG A 42 -8.06 7.25 -4.55
C ARG A 42 -9.17 7.93 -5.35
N LEU A 43 -8.91 9.12 -5.89
CA LEU A 43 -9.89 9.80 -6.75
C LEU A 43 -10.09 9.08 -8.09
N SER A 44 -9.04 8.46 -8.64
CA SER A 44 -9.10 7.75 -9.92
C SER A 44 -9.61 6.31 -9.80
N GLU A 45 -9.32 5.63 -8.69
CA GLU A 45 -9.48 4.19 -8.50
C GLU A 45 -10.47 3.85 -7.38
N GLY A 46 -11.17 4.85 -6.83
CA GLY A 46 -11.87 4.83 -5.54
C GLY A 46 -12.59 3.52 -5.18
N ASP A 47 -13.50 3.04 -6.02
CA ASP A 47 -14.28 1.82 -5.73
C ASP A 47 -13.47 0.52 -5.79
N ALA A 48 -12.30 0.54 -6.43
CA ALA A 48 -11.40 -0.61 -6.51
C ALA A 48 -10.43 -0.69 -5.31
N ILE A 49 -10.20 0.42 -4.59
CA ILE A 49 -9.28 0.49 -3.45
C ILE A 49 -10.02 0.03 -2.18
N GLU A 50 -9.74 -1.18 -1.71
CA GLU A 50 -10.35 -1.70 -0.47
C GLU A 50 -9.69 -1.09 0.77
N CYS A 51 -8.37 -0.88 0.75
CA CYS A 51 -7.66 -0.32 1.90
C CYS A 51 -6.40 0.48 1.54
N VAL A 52 -5.98 1.30 2.50
CA VAL A 52 -4.71 2.03 2.47
C VAL A 52 -3.82 1.51 3.59
N PHE A 53 -2.58 1.16 3.25
CA PHE A 53 -1.62 0.54 4.16
C PHE A 53 -0.35 1.39 4.29
N TYR A 54 0.04 1.67 5.53
CA TYR A 54 1.21 2.49 5.85
C TYR A 54 2.30 1.63 6.48
N PRO A 55 3.25 1.09 5.69
CA PRO A 55 4.33 0.28 6.24
C PRO A 55 5.20 1.10 7.19
N LYS A 56 5.27 0.65 8.45
CA LYS A 56 6.17 1.23 9.46
C LYS A 56 7.25 0.22 9.81
N LYS A 57 8.51 0.66 9.86
CA LYS A 57 9.56 -0.12 10.53
C LYS A 57 9.19 -0.22 12.00
N TYR A 58 8.90 -1.43 12.47
CA TYR A 58 8.85 -1.68 13.90
C TYR A 58 10.25 -1.46 14.46
N LYS A 59 10.47 -0.33 15.15
CA LYS A 59 11.65 -0.19 16.00
C LYS A 59 11.40 -1.07 17.22
N LYS A 60 12.03 -2.25 17.24
CA LYS A 60 12.07 -3.08 18.44
C LYS A 60 12.76 -2.24 19.53
N LYS A 61 12.03 -1.81 20.56
CA LYS A 61 12.66 -1.27 21.77
C LYS A 61 13.42 -2.46 22.39
N ILE A 62 14.74 -2.37 22.41
CA ILE A 62 15.61 -3.25 23.20
C ILE A 62 15.59 -2.71 24.63
#